data_AF-A0A976KBL5-F1
#
_entry.id   AF-A0A976KBL5-F1
#
_cell.length_a   1.000
_cell.length_b   1.000
_cell.length_c   1.000
_cell.angle_alpha   90.00
_cell.angle_beta   90.00
_cell.angle_gamma   90.00
#
_symmetry.space_group_name_H-M   'P 1'
#
loop_
_entity.id
_entity.type
_entity.pdbx_description
1 polymer ?
#
loop_
_entity_poly.entity_id
_entity_poly.type
_entity_poly.pdbx_seq_one_letter_code
_entity_poly.pdbx_strand_id
1 'polypeptide(L)'
;MATAEDSEPSSPIVMVVHGGAGTILKKNMTPELEAAYQEKLSEGLLAGHRILAAGGSSVDAVEATIRIFEDSPLFNAGKGAVFTADGKNELDASIMVGPTRQAGAVAGVTGIRNPITAARAVMEATPHVLLAGKGAELFAAEQDIELVEPSYFFTQRRWDALERAREAERIEIREADPEENGGSGPGGAFGTVG
;
A
#
# COMPACT_ATOMS: atom_id res chain seq x y z
N MET A 1 -5.95 24.36 -49.48
CA MET A 1 -6.73 23.52 -48.54
C MET A 1 -5.78 22.48 -47.99
N ALA A 2 -5.21 22.72 -46.81
CA ALA A 2 -4.40 21.72 -46.12
C ALA A 2 -5.36 20.73 -45.45
N THR A 3 -5.13 19.45 -45.70
CA THR A 3 -5.89 18.31 -45.19
C THR A 3 -5.71 18.20 -43.69
N ALA A 4 -6.81 17.90 -42.98
CA ALA A 4 -6.78 17.51 -41.58
C ALA A 4 -5.84 16.32 -41.41
N GLU A 5 -4.84 16.46 -40.53
CA GLU A 5 -4.03 15.34 -40.09
C GLU A 5 -4.94 14.41 -39.28
N ASP A 6 -5.17 13.21 -39.79
CA ASP A 6 -5.76 12.10 -39.06
C ASP A 6 -4.90 11.83 -37.83
N SER A 7 -5.42 12.19 -36.65
CA SER A 7 -4.78 11.84 -35.38
C SER A 7 -4.80 10.32 -35.23
N GLU A 8 -3.62 9.70 -35.17
CA GLU A 8 -3.44 8.28 -34.84
C GLU A 8 -4.34 7.87 -33.67
N PRO A 9 -5.03 6.71 -33.73
CA PRO A 9 -5.87 6.26 -32.64
C PRO A 9 -5.00 6.07 -31.38
N SER A 10 -5.31 6.82 -30.32
CA SER A 10 -4.61 6.69 -29.04
C SER A 10 -4.64 5.24 -28.60
N SER A 11 -3.47 4.66 -28.30
CA SER A 11 -3.37 3.29 -27.80
C SER A 11 -4.32 3.09 -26.61
N PRO A 12 -4.96 1.90 -26.49
CA PRO A 12 -5.92 1.67 -25.41
C PRO A 12 -5.25 1.82 -24.04
N ILE A 13 -5.90 2.54 -23.13
CA ILE A 13 -5.46 2.68 -21.74
C ILE A 13 -5.66 1.33 -21.03
N VAL A 14 -4.61 0.84 -20.38
CA VAL A 14 -4.67 -0.35 -19.53
C VAL A 14 -4.17 0.01 -18.15
N MET A 15 -4.99 -0.27 -17.14
CA MET A 15 -4.66 -0.08 -15.73
C MET A 15 -4.94 -1.37 -14.96
N VAL A 16 -4.00 -1.76 -14.10
CA VAL A 16 -4.08 -2.97 -13.27
C VAL A 16 -3.81 -2.57 -11.84
N VAL A 17 -4.59 -3.14 -10.91
CA VAL A 17 -4.51 -2.85 -9.47
C VAL A 17 -4.55 -4.16 -8.68
N HIS A 18 -3.97 -4.17 -7.47
CA HIS A 18 -4.16 -5.26 -6.51
C HIS A 18 -4.36 -4.72 -5.09
N GLY A 19 -5.09 -5.49 -4.28
CA GLY A 19 -5.28 -5.23 -2.84
C GLY A 19 -4.44 -6.13 -1.93
N GLY A 20 -3.50 -6.88 -2.52
CA GLY A 20 -2.64 -7.85 -1.84
C GLY A 20 -2.90 -9.30 -2.27
N ALA A 21 -1.87 -10.13 -2.13
CA ALA A 21 -1.89 -11.56 -2.43
C ALA A 21 -1.50 -12.37 -1.18
N GLY A 22 -1.98 -13.60 -1.08
CA GLY A 22 -1.69 -14.48 0.06
C GLY A 22 -2.73 -15.59 0.21
N THR A 23 -2.74 -16.23 1.39
CA THR A 23 -3.67 -17.33 1.71
C THR A 23 -5.08 -16.81 2.00
N ILE A 24 -5.78 -16.36 0.96
CA ILE A 24 -7.17 -15.91 1.02
C ILE A 24 -8.07 -17.14 0.84
N LEU A 25 -8.40 -17.81 1.95
CA LEU A 25 -9.28 -18.98 1.90
C LEU A 25 -10.72 -18.55 1.68
N LYS A 26 -11.39 -19.11 0.66
CA LYS A 26 -12.80 -18.83 0.35
C LYS A 26 -13.74 -19.02 1.54
N LYS A 27 -13.43 -19.97 2.44
CA LYS A 27 -14.19 -20.20 3.69
C LYS A 27 -14.20 -19.01 4.66
N ASN A 28 -13.22 -18.11 4.55
CA ASN A 28 -13.10 -16.92 5.39
C ASN A 28 -13.64 -15.65 4.69
N MET A 29 -14.24 -15.78 3.51
CA MET A 29 -14.79 -14.68 2.73
C MET A 29 -16.31 -14.78 2.71
N THR A 30 -16.99 -13.87 3.41
CA THR A 30 -18.45 -13.76 3.29
C THR A 30 -18.80 -13.03 1.98
N PRO A 31 -20.00 -13.24 1.40
CA PRO A 31 -20.43 -12.52 0.20
C PRO A 31 -20.36 -10.99 0.35
N GLU A 32 -20.66 -10.48 1.55
CA GLU A 32 -20.61 -9.04 1.85
C GLU A 32 -19.18 -8.53 1.87
N LEU A 33 -18.25 -9.28 2.46
CA LEU A 33 -16.84 -8.92 2.47
C LEU A 33 -16.24 -8.97 1.06
N GLU A 34 -16.59 -9.99 0.27
CA GLU A 34 -16.19 -10.09 -1.13
C GLU A 34 -16.69 -8.89 -1.95
N ALA A 35 -17.97 -8.55 -1.81
CA ALA A 35 -18.56 -7.38 -2.47
C ALA A 35 -17.85 -6.08 -2.07
N ALA A 36 -17.53 -5.89 -0.78
CA ALA A 36 -16.81 -4.72 -0.30
C ALA A 36 -15.39 -4.61 -0.91
N TYR A 37 -14.68 -5.74 -1.06
CA TYR A 37 -13.39 -5.75 -1.75
C TYR A 37 -13.53 -5.40 -3.24
N GLN A 38 -14.50 -6.00 -3.94
CA GLN A 38 -14.74 -5.73 -5.37
C GLN A 38 -15.13 -4.27 -5.62
N GLU A 39 -16.01 -3.72 -4.78
CA GLU A 39 -16.43 -2.32 -4.84
C GLU A 39 -15.22 -1.39 -4.65
N LYS A 40 -14.41 -1.63 -3.62
CA LYS A 40 -13.27 -0.76 -3.34
C LYS A 40 -12.17 -0.85 -4.40
N LEU A 41 -11.89 -2.05 -4.92
CA LEU A 41 -10.96 -2.24 -6.05
C LEU A 41 -11.47 -1.49 -7.30
N SER A 42 -12.77 -1.58 -7.57
CA SER A 42 -13.40 -0.90 -8.69
C SER A 42 -13.38 0.62 -8.52
N GLU A 43 -13.60 1.13 -7.31
CA GLU A 43 -13.52 2.56 -6.99
C GLU A 43 -12.13 3.12 -7.29
N GLY A 44 -11.07 2.46 -6.80
CA GLY A 44 -9.69 2.86 -7.07
C GLY A 44 -9.36 2.81 -8.56
N LEU A 45 -9.67 1.69 -9.22
CA LEU A 45 -9.43 1.51 -10.65
C LEU A 45 -10.14 2.58 -11.50
N LEU A 46 -11.40 2.87 -11.20
CA LEU A 46 -12.19 3.88 -11.93
C LEU A 46 -11.72 5.30 -11.64
N ALA A 47 -11.17 5.58 -10.45
CA ALA A 47 -10.57 6.88 -10.14
C ALA A 47 -9.32 7.13 -11.01
N GLY A 48 -8.38 6.19 -11.03
CA GLY A 48 -7.18 6.29 -11.87
C GLY A 48 -7.52 6.31 -13.36
N HIS A 49 -8.41 5.44 -13.81
CA HIS A 49 -8.84 5.41 -15.21
C HIS A 49 -9.46 6.73 -15.67
N ARG A 50 -10.28 7.40 -14.83
CA ARG A 50 -10.87 8.70 -15.17
C ARG A 50 -9.81 9.77 -15.41
N ILE A 51 -8.73 9.78 -14.62
CA ILE A 51 -7.61 10.71 -14.80
C ILE A 51 -6.94 10.46 -16.16
N LEU A 52 -6.64 9.19 -16.48
CA LEU A 52 -6.02 8.82 -17.76
C LEU A 52 -6.93 9.15 -18.95
N ALA A 53 -8.23 8.86 -18.85
CA ALA A 53 -9.22 9.14 -19.88
C ALA A 53 -9.39 10.65 -20.14
N ALA A 54 -9.11 11.49 -19.15
CA ALA A 54 -9.10 12.95 -19.27
C ALA A 54 -7.76 13.51 -19.78
N GLY A 55 -6.79 12.65 -20.12
CA GLY A 55 -5.45 13.06 -20.56
C GLY A 55 -4.48 13.42 -19.44
N GLY A 56 -4.81 13.07 -18.19
CA GLY A 56 -3.90 13.23 -17.04
C GLY A 56 -2.73 12.25 -17.06
N SER A 57 -1.75 12.47 -16.18
CA SER A 57 -0.54 11.65 -16.14
C SER A 57 -0.78 10.28 -15.47
N SER A 58 0.08 9.30 -15.79
CA SER A 58 0.07 7.99 -15.12
C SER A 58 0.40 8.09 -13.63
N VAL A 59 1.20 9.08 -13.23
CA VAL A 59 1.60 9.31 -11.84
C VAL A 59 0.39 9.79 -11.03
N ASP A 60 -0.37 10.75 -11.55
CA ASP A 60 -1.59 11.24 -10.91
C ASP A 60 -2.64 10.12 -10.79
N ALA A 61 -2.77 9.29 -11.83
CA ALA A 61 -3.71 8.18 -11.85
C ALA A 61 -3.37 7.10 -10.80
N VAL A 62 -2.09 6.73 -10.70
CA VAL A 62 -1.61 5.75 -9.71
C VAL A 62 -1.74 6.30 -8.30
N GLU A 63 -1.30 7.53 -8.03
CA GLU A 63 -1.42 8.14 -6.70
C GLU A 63 -2.88 8.20 -6.24
N ALA A 64 -3.79 8.70 -7.08
CA ALA A 64 -5.21 8.78 -6.74
C ALA A 64 -5.82 7.41 -6.41
N THR A 65 -5.40 6.38 -7.14
CA THR A 65 -5.84 4.99 -6.91
C THR A 65 -5.34 4.45 -5.59
N ILE A 66 -4.04 4.61 -5.31
CA ILE A 66 -3.43 4.07 -4.09
C ILE A 66 -3.92 4.82 -2.84
N ARG A 67 -4.17 6.14 -2.92
CA ARG A 67 -4.78 6.89 -1.81
C ARG A 67 -6.14 6.32 -1.38
N ILE A 68 -6.99 5.90 -2.34
CA ILE A 68 -8.26 5.22 -2.05
C ILE A 68 -8.05 3.90 -1.31
N PHE A 69 -6.98 3.16 -1.65
CA PHE A 69 -6.64 1.91 -0.99
C PHE A 69 -6.06 2.14 0.40
N GLU A 70 -5.17 3.12 0.56
CA GLU A 70 -4.60 3.53 1.85
C GLU A 70 -5.65 4.11 2.81
N ASP A 71 -6.71 4.74 2.32
CA ASP A 71 -7.81 5.22 3.17
C ASP A 71 -8.83 4.10 3.51
N SER A 72 -8.67 2.91 2.94
CA SER A 72 -9.59 1.78 3.11
C SER A 72 -9.07 0.76 4.13
N PRO A 73 -9.81 0.48 5.23
CA PRO A 73 -9.40 -0.52 6.23
C PRO A 73 -9.38 -1.98 5.70
N LEU A 74 -9.81 -2.20 4.45
CA LEU A 74 -9.86 -3.52 3.83
C LEU A 74 -8.48 -4.02 3.40
N PHE A 75 -7.57 -3.12 3.05
CA PHE A 75 -6.25 -3.46 2.51
C PHE A 75 -5.17 -3.39 3.57
N ASN A 76 -3.98 -3.90 3.25
CA ASN A 76 -2.81 -3.81 4.12
C ASN A 76 -1.88 -2.67 3.66
N ALA A 77 -2.41 -1.45 3.69
CA ALA A 77 -1.71 -0.21 3.36
C ALA A 77 -2.45 0.95 4.03
N GLY A 78 -1.73 1.95 4.55
CA GLY A 78 -2.35 3.04 5.29
C GLY A 78 -3.30 2.54 6.40
N LYS A 79 -4.55 3.00 6.37
CA LYS A 79 -5.62 2.52 7.25
C LYS A 79 -5.83 1.02 7.06
N GLY A 80 -5.71 0.25 8.14
CA GLY A 80 -5.80 -1.21 8.07
C GLY A 80 -4.49 -1.91 7.80
N ALA A 81 -3.37 -1.19 7.89
CA ALA A 81 -2.03 -1.79 7.97
C ALA A 81 -1.93 -2.82 9.10
N VAL A 82 -1.10 -3.83 8.86
CA VAL A 82 -0.71 -4.81 9.87
C VAL A 82 0.15 -4.16 10.95
N PHE A 83 0.23 -4.85 12.08
CA PHE A 83 1.06 -4.43 13.20
C PHE A 83 2.42 -5.14 13.17
N THR A 84 3.45 -4.44 13.59
CA THR A 84 4.77 -5.00 13.94
C THR A 84 4.67 -5.89 15.17
N ALA A 85 5.74 -6.63 15.48
CA ALA A 85 5.85 -7.43 16.70
C ALA A 85 5.63 -6.62 17.98
N ASP A 86 5.93 -5.32 17.96
CA ASP A 86 5.73 -4.38 19.07
C ASP A 86 4.32 -3.78 19.11
N GLY A 87 3.44 -4.16 18.19
CA GLY A 87 2.06 -3.66 18.13
C GLY A 87 1.94 -2.25 17.55
N LYS A 88 2.85 -1.84 16.67
CA LYS A 88 2.82 -0.54 15.97
C LYS A 88 2.53 -0.72 14.49
N ASN A 89 2.00 0.31 13.83
CA ASN A 89 1.93 0.35 12.37
C ASN A 89 3.16 1.10 11.84
N GLU A 90 3.93 0.46 10.97
CA GLU A 90 5.05 1.04 10.23
C GLU A 90 4.75 0.85 8.75
N LEU A 91 4.76 1.95 7.99
CA LEU A 91 4.27 2.00 6.62
C LEU A 91 5.41 2.31 5.67
N ASP A 92 5.32 1.70 4.49
CA ASP A 92 6.22 1.91 3.37
C ASP A 92 5.39 2.20 2.12
N ALA A 93 5.93 3.00 1.20
CA ALA A 93 5.37 3.17 -0.13
C ALA A 93 6.44 3.63 -1.12
N SER A 94 6.22 3.35 -2.41
CA SER A 94 7.11 3.80 -3.48
C SER A 94 6.33 4.13 -4.75
N ILE A 95 6.89 5.02 -5.57
CA ILE A 95 6.35 5.39 -6.87
C ILE A 95 7.48 5.60 -7.87
N MET A 96 7.23 5.28 -9.15
CA MET A 96 8.23 5.41 -10.22
C MET A 96 7.60 5.83 -11.54
N VAL A 97 8.29 6.70 -12.27
CA VAL A 97 7.94 7.15 -13.62
C VAL A 97 8.78 6.40 -14.64
N GLY A 98 8.15 5.57 -15.47
CA GLY A 98 8.86 4.74 -16.45
C GLY A 98 9.77 5.53 -17.41
N PRO A 99 9.26 6.53 -18.14
CA PRO A 99 10.05 7.26 -19.14
C PRO A 99 11.28 7.98 -18.58
N THR A 100 11.17 8.60 -17.40
CA THR A 100 12.27 9.39 -16.80
C THR A 100 13.10 8.59 -15.81
N ARG A 101 12.59 7.45 -15.34
CA ARG A 101 13.13 6.64 -14.25
C ARG A 101 13.25 7.39 -12.93
N GLN A 102 12.56 8.52 -12.78
CA GLN A 102 12.42 9.18 -11.48
C GLN A 102 11.62 8.27 -10.56
N ALA A 103 12.03 8.21 -9.31
CA ALA A 103 11.40 7.40 -8.29
C ALA A 103 11.46 8.11 -6.94
N GLY A 104 10.51 7.79 -6.08
CA GLY A 104 10.48 8.25 -4.70
C GLY A 104 9.84 7.20 -3.80
N ALA A 105 10.26 7.18 -2.55
CA ALA A 105 9.85 6.18 -1.58
C ALA A 105 9.95 6.72 -0.15
N VAL A 106 9.09 6.19 0.71
CA VAL A 106 9.16 6.33 2.16
C VAL A 106 9.15 4.96 2.82
N ALA A 107 9.83 4.82 3.95
CA ALA A 107 9.86 3.57 4.71
C ALA A 107 9.82 3.79 6.22
N GLY A 108 9.19 2.88 6.95
CA GLY A 108 9.08 2.90 8.41
C GLY A 108 8.42 4.16 8.96
N VAL A 109 7.49 4.77 8.21
CA VAL A 109 6.75 5.96 8.65
C VAL A 109 5.55 5.54 9.48
N THR A 110 5.22 6.33 10.50
CA THR A 110 4.22 5.95 11.51
C THR A 110 3.05 6.92 11.61
N GLY A 111 3.18 8.11 11.04
CA GLY A 111 2.16 9.16 11.10
C GLY A 111 1.68 9.69 9.75
N ILE A 112 2.24 9.28 8.62
CA ILE A 112 1.83 9.79 7.30
C ILE A 112 0.53 9.10 6.87
N ARG A 113 -0.56 9.85 6.68
CA ARG A 113 -1.87 9.27 6.32
C ARG A 113 -1.83 8.48 5.01
N ASN A 114 -1.21 9.07 4.00
CA ASN A 114 -1.06 8.51 2.66
C ASN A 114 0.43 8.41 2.27
N PRO A 115 1.12 7.31 2.64
CA PRO A 115 2.52 7.09 2.31
C PRO A 115 2.85 7.28 0.82
N ILE A 116 1.96 6.92 -0.12
CA ILE A 116 2.19 7.10 -1.56
C ILE A 116 2.37 8.58 -1.96
N THR A 117 1.64 9.49 -1.32
CA THR A 117 1.77 10.93 -1.56
C THR A 117 3.12 11.44 -1.05
N ALA A 118 3.59 10.93 0.09
CA ALA A 118 4.93 11.25 0.57
C ALA A 118 6.04 10.67 -0.33
N ALA A 119 5.87 9.45 -0.83
CA ALA A 119 6.78 8.84 -1.81
C ALA A 119 6.86 9.69 -3.09
N ARG A 120 5.74 10.20 -3.60
CA ARG A 120 5.73 11.13 -4.74
C ARG A 120 6.45 12.44 -4.39
N ALA A 121 6.20 13.02 -3.23
CA ALA A 121 6.88 14.24 -2.83
C ALA A 121 8.40 14.05 -2.71
N VAL A 122 8.88 12.90 -2.24
CA VAL A 122 10.32 12.56 -2.25
C VAL A 122 10.88 12.62 -3.68
N MET A 123 10.17 12.04 -4.65
CA MET A 123 10.55 12.04 -6.06
C MET A 123 10.62 13.44 -6.68
N GLU A 124 9.67 14.31 -6.33
CA GLU A 124 9.47 15.61 -7.00
C GLU A 124 10.19 16.77 -6.31
N ALA A 125 10.34 16.73 -4.98
CA ALA A 125 10.82 17.85 -4.17
C ALA A 125 12.20 17.63 -3.54
N THR A 126 12.85 16.48 -3.78
CA THR A 126 14.16 16.17 -3.21
C THR A 126 15.13 15.62 -4.25
N PRO A 127 16.46 15.69 -4.01
CA PRO A 127 17.45 14.99 -4.82
C PRO A 127 17.60 13.49 -4.44
N HIS A 128 16.76 12.98 -3.54
CA HIS A 128 16.84 11.63 -2.99
C HIS A 128 15.73 10.73 -3.55
N VAL A 129 15.93 9.41 -3.48
CA VAL A 129 14.92 8.42 -3.88
C VAL A 129 14.15 7.86 -2.68
N LEU A 130 14.79 7.75 -1.51
CA LEU A 130 14.18 7.13 -0.33
C LEU A 130 14.47 7.99 0.90
N LEU A 131 13.42 8.30 1.66
CA LEU A 131 13.51 8.79 3.03
C LEU A 131 12.90 7.76 3.98
N ALA A 132 13.37 7.69 5.22
CA ALA A 132 12.87 6.71 6.18
C ALA A 132 12.64 7.30 7.58
N GLY A 133 11.71 6.67 8.32
CA GLY A 133 11.40 6.97 9.70
C GLY A 133 11.05 8.44 9.94
N LYS A 134 11.57 9.00 11.04
CA LYS A 134 11.23 10.36 11.46
C LYS A 134 11.64 11.44 10.45
N GLY A 135 12.74 11.23 9.72
CA GLY A 135 13.18 12.17 8.68
C GLY A 135 12.16 12.31 7.55
N ALA A 136 11.54 11.20 7.13
CA ALA A 136 10.48 11.23 6.13
C ALA A 136 9.21 11.93 6.64
N GLU A 137 8.84 11.78 7.92
CA GLU A 137 7.68 12.46 8.50
C GLU A 137 7.89 13.97 8.64
N LEU A 138 9.10 14.41 9.00
CA LEU A 138 9.44 15.84 9.05
C LEU A 138 9.36 16.46 7.66
N PHE A 139 9.93 15.78 6.66
CA PHE A 139 9.80 16.18 5.27
C PHE A 139 8.34 16.23 4.82
N ALA A 140 7.53 15.23 5.15
CA ALA A 140 6.11 15.21 4.81
C ALA A 140 5.36 16.43 5.40
N ALA A 141 5.67 16.80 6.65
CA ALA A 141 5.10 18.00 7.26
C ALA A 141 5.54 19.29 6.54
N GLU A 142 6.80 19.38 6.10
CA GLU A 142 7.29 20.52 5.31
C GLU A 142 6.64 20.64 3.92
N GLN A 143 6.12 19.52 3.39
CA GLN A 143 5.37 19.47 2.13
C GLN A 143 3.85 19.61 2.32
N ASP A 144 3.37 20.01 3.51
CA ASP A 144 1.95 20.10 3.87
C ASP A 144 1.17 18.78 3.68
N ILE A 145 1.85 17.63 3.79
CA ILE A 145 1.22 16.30 3.72
C ILE A 145 0.59 15.97 5.09
N GLU A 146 -0.63 15.47 5.06
CA GLU A 146 -1.41 15.17 6.26
C GLU A 146 -0.73 14.11 7.14
N LEU A 147 -0.42 14.51 8.37
CA LEU A 147 -0.02 13.62 9.45
C LEU A 147 -1.24 13.29 10.34
N VAL A 148 -1.31 12.03 10.77
CA VAL A 148 -2.37 11.48 11.61
C VAL A 148 -1.80 10.78 12.83
N GLU A 149 -2.60 10.71 13.88
CA GLU A 149 -2.27 9.89 15.05
C GLU A 149 -2.25 8.40 14.69
N PRO A 150 -1.37 7.57 15.31
CA PRO A 150 -1.26 6.14 15.01
C PRO A 150 -2.59 5.37 15.10
N SER A 151 -3.53 5.84 15.93
CA SER A 151 -4.88 5.26 16.04
C SER A 151 -5.68 5.29 14.74
N TYR A 152 -5.32 6.13 13.76
CA TYR A 152 -5.94 6.15 12.43
C TYR A 152 -5.76 4.82 11.69
N PHE A 153 -4.57 4.20 11.82
CA PHE A 153 -4.22 2.97 11.11
C PHE A 153 -4.84 1.72 11.75
N PHE A 154 -5.26 1.82 13.01
CA PHE A 154 -5.77 0.72 13.80
C PHE A 154 -7.06 0.12 13.19
N THR A 155 -7.10 -1.21 13.12
CA THR A 155 -8.36 -1.95 12.97
C THR A 155 -8.34 -3.16 13.89
N GLN A 156 -9.50 -3.45 14.49
CA GLN A 156 -9.62 -4.60 15.40
C GLN A 156 -9.22 -5.91 14.72
N ARG A 157 -9.62 -6.10 13.46
CA ARG A 157 -9.28 -7.28 12.65
C ARG A 157 -7.77 -7.52 12.55
N ARG A 158 -6.97 -6.47 12.36
CA ARG A 158 -5.51 -6.56 12.25
C ARG A 158 -4.85 -6.75 13.61
N TRP A 159 -5.40 -6.14 14.65
CA TRP A 159 -4.94 -6.35 16.03
C TRP A 159 -5.15 -7.80 16.46
N ASP A 160 -6.34 -8.36 16.24
CA ASP A 160 -6.63 -9.77 16.54
C ASP A 160 -5.72 -10.72 15.75
N ALA A 161 -5.27 -10.32 14.55
CA ALA A 161 -4.32 -11.09 13.75
C ALA A 161 -2.91 -11.10 14.39
N LEU A 162 -2.44 -9.97 14.91
CA LEU A 162 -1.20 -9.90 15.68
C LEU A 162 -1.27 -10.79 16.93
N GLU A 163 -2.35 -10.71 17.70
CA GLU A 163 -2.50 -11.50 18.92
C GLU A 163 -2.51 -13.01 18.64
N ARG A 164 -3.18 -13.44 17.55
CA ARG A 164 -3.10 -14.84 17.09
C ARG A 164 -1.69 -15.24 16.68
N ALA A 165 -0.95 -14.38 15.99
CA ALA A 165 0.42 -14.66 15.58
C ALA A 165 1.35 -14.79 16.79
N ARG A 166 1.24 -13.87 17.76
CA ARG A 166 2.00 -13.92 19.03
C ARG A 166 1.70 -15.19 19.82
N GLU A 167 0.45 -15.64 19.84
CA GLU A 167 0.09 -16.91 20.51
C GLU A 167 0.66 -18.13 19.78
N ALA A 168 0.58 -18.17 18.45
CA ALA A 168 1.18 -19.24 17.66
C ALA A 168 2.70 -19.34 17.89
N GLU A 169 3.41 -18.21 17.87
CA GLU A 169 4.85 -18.15 18.14
C GLU A 169 5.19 -18.63 19.56
N ARG A 170 4.39 -18.26 20.57
CA ARG A 170 4.56 -18.78 21.95
C ARG A 170 4.38 -20.29 22.04
N ILE A 171 3.41 -20.86 21.32
CA ILE A 171 3.15 -22.30 21.29
C ILE A 171 4.32 -23.01 20.61
N GLU A 172 4.77 -22.53 19.46
CA GLU A 172 5.92 -23.08 18.73
C GLU A 172 7.19 -23.07 19.60
N ILE A 173 7.49 -21.98 20.28
CA ILE A 173 8.65 -21.88 21.20
C ILE A 173 8.53 -22.89 22.35
N ARG A 174 7.32 -23.12 22.88
CA ARG A 174 7.08 -24.07 23.98
C ARG A 174 7.19 -25.53 23.52
N GLU A 175 6.81 -25.81 22.28
CA GLU A 175 6.74 -27.16 21.71
C GLU A 175 8.01 -27.53 20.92
N ALA A 176 8.92 -26.58 20.70
CA ALA A 176 10.23 -26.82 20.12
C ALA A 176 11.07 -27.76 21.01
N ASP A 177 11.54 -28.84 20.40
CA ASP A 177 12.49 -29.78 20.96
C ASP A 177 13.76 -29.03 21.38
N PRO A 178 14.40 -29.39 22.50
CA PRO A 178 15.72 -28.87 22.82
C PRO A 178 16.72 -29.45 21.81
N GLU A 179 17.09 -28.62 20.83
CA GLU A 179 18.10 -28.81 19.77
C GLU A 179 17.72 -29.72 18.57
N GLU A 180 17.16 -29.13 17.51
CA GLU A 180 17.59 -29.45 16.14
C GLU A 180 17.71 -28.19 15.28
N ASN A 181 18.95 -27.87 14.92
CA ASN A 181 19.35 -26.73 14.11
C ASN A 181 19.13 -27.10 12.62
N GLY A 182 18.03 -26.65 12.01
CA GLY A 182 17.89 -26.64 10.54
C GLY A 182 16.53 -27.05 10.00
N GLY A 183 15.64 -26.09 9.78
CA GLY A 183 14.43 -26.32 8.99
C GLY A 183 13.52 -25.11 8.96
N SER A 184 13.38 -24.48 7.80
CA SER A 184 12.42 -23.40 7.55
C SER A 184 10.99 -23.87 7.86
N GLY A 185 10.39 -23.31 8.92
CA GLY A 185 9.00 -23.57 9.32
C GLY A 185 7.97 -23.13 8.27
N PRO A 186 6.69 -23.55 8.42
CA PRO A 186 5.64 -23.26 7.44
C PRO A 186 5.20 -21.79 7.58
N GLY A 187 5.97 -20.90 6.98
CA GLY A 187 5.71 -19.46 6.98
C GLY A 187 4.41 -19.14 6.23
N GLY A 188 3.37 -18.79 6.97
CA GLY A 188 2.30 -17.95 6.41
C GLY A 188 2.93 -16.67 5.89
N ALA A 189 2.66 -16.29 4.64
CA ALA A 189 3.20 -15.06 4.09
C ALA A 189 2.57 -13.85 4.80
N PHE A 190 3.37 -13.13 5.58
CA PHE A 190 3.02 -11.84 6.16
C PHE A 190 3.78 -10.76 5.40
N GLY A 191 3.12 -10.15 4.42
CA GLY A 191 3.69 -9.07 3.62
C GLY A 191 2.83 -7.83 3.69
N THR A 192 3.47 -6.67 3.71
CA THR A 192 2.83 -5.39 3.37
C THR A 192 2.57 -5.33 1.86
N VAL A 193 1.52 -4.61 1.46
CA VAL A 193 1.32 -4.28 0.06
C VAL A 193 2.03 -2.96 -0.18
N GLY A 194 3.09 -2.99 -1.00
CA GLY A 194 3.76 -1.80 -1.51
C GLY A 194 3.15 -1.28 -2.79
#